data_AF-A0A3N5ZC76-F1
#
_entry.id   AF-A0A3N5ZC76-F1
#
_cell.length_a   1.000
_cell.length_b   1.000
_cell.length_c   1.000
_cell.angle_alpha   90.00
_cell.angle_beta   90.00
_cell.angle_gamma   90.00
#
_symmetry.space_group_name_H-M   'P 1'
#
loop_
_entity.id
_entity.type
_entity.pdbx_description
1 polymer ?
#
loop_
_entity_poly.entity_id
_entity_poly.type
_entity_poly.pdbx_seq_one_letter_code
_entity_poly.pdbx_strand_id
1 'polypeptide(L)'
;MIKRFRLLTLFFSFLAMQSHAAGIGINDILKGMENNPAMHDDFKIVISGIALGLMAANMKAEKNGVKIWCLSDSQEGSVSTNSETLFRKMLEVKGDKYQQNNTHLAIIMLDAFDYHYGCKR
;
A
#
# COMPACT_ATOMS: atom_id res chain seq x y z
N MET A 1 -4.49 -16.17 -25.48
CA MET A 1 -5.42 -15.76 -24.39
C MET A 1 -4.94 -16.06 -22.96
N ILE A 2 -3.80 -16.73 -22.74
CA ILE A 2 -3.36 -17.22 -21.42
C ILE A 2 -2.79 -16.12 -20.49
N LYS A 3 -2.35 -14.96 -21.02
CA LYS A 3 -1.73 -13.89 -20.20
C LYS A 3 -2.71 -13.16 -19.27
N ARG A 4 -3.98 -13.00 -19.67
CA ARG A 4 -5.00 -12.29 -18.85
C ARG A 4 -5.50 -13.13 -17.68
N PHE A 5 -5.51 -14.46 -17.84
CA PHE A 5 -5.98 -15.38 -16.81
C PHE A 5 -5.05 -15.37 -15.59
N ARG A 6 -3.73 -15.34 -15.80
CA ARG A 6 -2.72 -15.23 -14.72
C ARG A 6 -2.81 -13.93 -13.92
N LEU A 7 -3.16 -12.82 -14.58
CA LEU A 7 -3.32 -11.52 -13.91
C LEU A 7 -4.55 -11.51 -12.98
N LEU A 8 -5.66 -12.13 -13.40
CA LEU A 8 -6.84 -12.29 -12.55
C LEU A 8 -6.57 -13.24 -11.37
N THR A 9 -5.85 -14.34 -11.58
CA THR A 9 -5.51 -15.26 -10.48
C THR A 9 -4.65 -14.58 -9.43
N LEU A 10 -3.65 -13.79 -9.84
CA LEU A 10 -2.84 -12.97 -8.92
C LEU A 10 -3.69 -11.93 -8.17
N PHE A 11 -4.66 -11.32 -8.83
CA PHE A 11 -5.57 -10.34 -8.21
C PHE A 11 -6.51 -10.96 -7.16
N PHE A 12 -7.03 -12.17 -7.41
CA PHE A 12 -7.84 -12.89 -6.41
C PHE A 12 -7.01 -13.43 -5.26
N SER A 13 -5.77 -13.89 -5.50
CA SER A 13 -4.83 -14.24 -4.42
C SER A 13 -4.46 -13.01 -3.60
N PHE A 14 -4.33 -11.83 -4.21
CA PHE A 14 -4.10 -10.56 -3.53
C PHE A 14 -5.29 -10.14 -2.64
N LEU A 15 -6.52 -10.26 -3.14
CA LEU A 15 -7.75 -10.03 -2.35
C LEU A 15 -7.88 -11.04 -1.20
N ALA A 16 -7.51 -12.30 -1.41
CA ALA A 16 -7.50 -13.33 -0.37
C ALA A 16 -6.40 -13.10 0.69
N MET A 17 -5.26 -12.54 0.28
CA MET A 17 -4.21 -12.14 1.21
C MET A 17 -4.60 -10.88 1.98
N GLN A 18 -5.38 -9.98 1.38
CA GLN A 18 -5.99 -8.86 2.09
C GLN A 18 -7.02 -9.31 3.13
N SER A 19 -7.85 -10.33 2.83
CA SER A 19 -8.80 -10.87 3.81
C SER A 19 -8.14 -11.69 4.93
N HIS A 20 -6.99 -12.33 4.68
CA HIS A 20 -6.16 -12.91 5.74
C HIS A 20 -5.39 -11.83 6.52
N ALA A 21 -4.87 -10.79 5.87
CA ALA A 21 -4.23 -9.65 6.52
C ALA A 21 -5.21 -8.77 7.29
N ALA A 22 -6.52 -8.85 7.01
CA ALA A 22 -7.57 -8.25 7.83
C ALA A 22 -7.74 -8.96 9.19
N GLY A 23 -7.24 -10.21 9.33
CA GLY A 23 -7.21 -10.96 10.58
C GLY A 23 -5.82 -11.05 11.24
N ILE A 24 -4.75 -10.85 10.47
CA ILE A 24 -3.38 -10.74 10.99
C ILE A 24 -3.21 -9.31 11.49
N GLY A 25 -3.13 -9.12 12.80
CA GLY A 25 -2.93 -7.80 13.39
C GLY A 25 -1.65 -7.16 12.85
N ILE A 26 -1.61 -5.83 12.76
CA ILE A 26 -0.41 -5.08 12.33
C ILE A 26 0.84 -5.49 13.12
N ASN A 27 0.67 -5.91 14.38
CA ASN A 27 1.75 -6.46 15.21
C ASN A 27 2.32 -7.78 14.71
N ASP A 28 1.50 -8.67 14.16
CA ASP A 28 1.98 -9.95 13.63
C ASP A 28 2.69 -9.73 12.28
N ILE A 29 2.26 -8.71 11.54
CA ILE A 29 2.97 -8.24 10.34
C ILE A 29 4.33 -7.65 10.74
N LEU A 30 4.37 -6.71 11.68
CA LEU A 30 5.60 -6.07 12.14
C LEU A 30 6.58 -7.07 12.76
N LYS A 31 6.11 -7.94 13.67
CA LYS A 31 6.92 -9.00 14.28
C LYS A 31 7.35 -10.05 13.26
N GLY A 32 6.48 -10.39 12.31
CA GLY A 32 6.80 -11.29 11.21
C GLY A 32 7.91 -10.74 10.32
N MET A 33 7.87 -9.44 10.02
CA MET A 33 8.91 -8.74 9.26
C MET A 33 10.26 -8.70 9.99
N GLU A 34 10.27 -8.56 11.32
CA GLU A 34 11.50 -8.54 12.11
C GLU A 34 12.15 -9.93 12.21
N ASN A 35 11.35 -10.99 12.32
CA ASN A 35 11.84 -12.33 12.63
C ASN A 35 11.93 -13.27 11.43
N ASN A 36 11.37 -12.90 10.26
CA ASN A 36 11.35 -13.74 9.07
C ASN A 36 11.61 -12.94 7.78
N PRO A 37 12.82 -13.02 7.21
CA PRO A 37 13.17 -12.31 5.98
C PRO A 37 12.27 -12.64 4.77
N ALA A 38 11.77 -13.87 4.67
CA ALA A 38 10.88 -14.25 3.57
C ALA A 38 9.51 -13.56 3.67
N MET A 39 8.97 -13.44 4.90
CA MET A 39 7.76 -12.64 5.14
C MET A 39 7.99 -11.14 4.89
N HIS A 40 9.20 -10.65 5.14
CA HIS A 40 9.55 -9.25 4.85
C HIS A 40 9.46 -8.94 3.35
N ASP A 41 9.97 -9.83 2.50
CA ASP A 41 9.92 -9.63 1.04
C ASP A 41 8.50 -9.78 0.47
N ASP A 42 7.72 -10.77 0.93
CA ASP A 42 6.32 -10.90 0.54
C ASP A 42 5.51 -9.66 0.95
N PHE A 43 5.76 -9.13 2.14
CA PHE A 43 5.12 -7.91 2.61
C PHE A 43 5.47 -6.69 1.75
N LYS A 44 6.74 -6.52 1.36
CA LYS A 44 7.14 -5.44 0.43
C LYS A 44 6.38 -5.52 -0.88
N ILE A 45 6.20 -6.72 -1.43
CA ILE A 45 5.45 -6.92 -2.67
C ILE A 45 4.01 -6.45 -2.51
N VAL A 46 3.37 -6.74 -1.37
CA VAL A 46 2.00 -6.30 -1.08
C VAL A 46 1.91 -4.78 -1.03
N ILE A 47 2.74 -4.15 -0.20
CA ILE A 47 2.71 -2.70 -0.01
C ILE A 47 3.04 -1.98 -1.32
N SER A 48 4.00 -2.49 -2.09
CA SER A 48 4.32 -1.98 -3.42
C SER A 48 3.14 -2.11 -4.38
N GLY A 49 2.43 -3.24 -4.36
CA GLY A 49 1.24 -3.46 -5.18
C GLY A 49 0.10 -2.49 -4.83
N ILE A 50 -0.14 -2.25 -3.52
CA ILE A 50 -1.12 -1.26 -3.06
C ILE A 50 -0.72 0.13 -3.55
N ALA A 51 0.53 0.53 -3.35
CA ALA A 51 1.05 1.84 -3.74
C ALA A 51 0.91 2.08 -5.26
N LEU A 52 1.23 1.08 -6.09
CA LEU A 52 1.03 1.13 -7.54
C LEU A 52 -0.45 1.25 -7.92
N GLY A 53 -1.34 0.56 -7.20
CA GLY A 53 -2.79 0.68 -7.38
C GLY A 53 -3.30 2.10 -7.09
N LEU A 54 -2.83 2.72 -6.01
CA LEU A 54 -3.14 4.11 -5.66
C LEU A 54 -2.62 5.10 -6.72
N MET A 55 -1.41 4.88 -7.23
CA MET A 55 -0.85 5.68 -8.33
C MET A 55 -1.67 5.56 -9.61
N ALA A 56 -2.03 4.35 -10.01
CA ALA A 56 -2.87 4.13 -11.18
C ALA A 56 -4.24 4.82 -11.03
N ALA A 57 -4.81 4.81 -9.82
CA ALA A 57 -6.04 5.55 -9.51
C ALA A 57 -5.83 7.07 -9.60
N ASN A 58 -4.73 7.62 -9.08
CA ASN A 58 -4.39 9.03 -9.20
C ASN A 58 -4.25 9.46 -10.67
N MET A 59 -3.45 8.74 -11.47
CA MET A 59 -3.26 9.03 -12.90
C MET A 59 -4.60 8.96 -13.66
N LYS A 60 -5.50 8.04 -13.28
CA LYS A 60 -6.83 7.95 -13.88
C LYS A 60 -7.73 9.12 -13.48
N ALA A 61 -7.67 9.56 -12.23
CA ALA A 61 -8.39 10.72 -11.74
C ALA A 61 -7.91 12.03 -12.40
N GLU A 62 -6.58 12.18 -12.58
CA GLU A 62 -5.99 13.36 -13.21
C GLU A 62 -6.41 13.52 -14.67
N LYS A 63 -6.56 12.41 -15.41
CA LYS A 63 -7.15 12.43 -16.76
C LYS A 63 -8.57 12.99 -16.81
N ASN A 64 -9.29 12.97 -15.68
CA ASN A 64 -10.62 13.56 -15.53
C ASN A 64 -10.59 14.95 -14.87
N GLY A 65 -9.40 15.57 -14.73
CA GLY A 65 -9.23 16.86 -14.07
C GLY A 65 -9.34 16.83 -12.55
N VAL A 66 -9.33 15.64 -11.93
CA VAL A 66 -9.38 15.48 -10.47
C VAL A 66 -8.00 15.11 -9.97
N LYS A 67 -7.42 15.96 -9.12
CA LYS A 67 -6.14 15.68 -8.48
C LYS A 67 -6.37 15.17 -7.07
N ILE A 68 -6.05 13.91 -6.80
CA ILE A 68 -6.18 13.30 -5.47
C ILE A 68 -4.93 13.63 -4.65
N TRP A 69 -3.76 13.35 -5.22
CA TRP A 69 -2.46 13.67 -4.64
C TRP A 69 -1.62 14.55 -5.57
N CYS A 70 -0.76 15.38 -4.99
CA CYS A 70 0.11 16.31 -5.68
C CYS A 70 1.53 15.74 -5.81
N LEU A 71 1.67 14.63 -6.52
CA LEU A 71 2.97 14.05 -6.84
C LEU A 71 3.65 14.84 -7.96
N SER A 72 4.98 14.95 -7.90
CA SER A 72 5.80 15.31 -9.06
C SER A 72 6.12 14.09 -9.92
N ASP A 73 6.46 14.28 -11.19
CA ASP A 73 6.86 13.19 -12.11
C ASP A 73 7.97 12.28 -11.54
N SER A 74 8.93 12.89 -10.83
CA SER A 74 10.01 12.16 -10.13
C SER A 74 9.53 11.33 -8.95
N GLN A 75 8.46 11.76 -8.27
CA GLN A 75 7.85 11.01 -7.19
C GLN A 75 7.02 9.86 -7.75
N GLU A 76 6.25 10.07 -8.82
CA GLU A 76 5.45 9.02 -9.43
C GLU A 76 6.29 7.80 -9.82
N GLY A 77 7.47 8.04 -10.42
CA GLY A 77 8.39 6.98 -10.82
C GLY A 77 9.08 6.23 -9.67
N SER A 78 9.06 6.78 -8.45
CA SER A 78 9.76 6.23 -7.28
C SER A 78 8.83 5.71 -6.18
N VAL A 79 7.51 5.80 -6.36
CA VAL A 79 6.53 5.32 -5.38
C VAL A 79 6.63 3.81 -5.13
N SER A 80 6.88 3.00 -6.16
CA SER A 80 7.04 1.55 -5.98
C SER A 80 8.25 1.20 -5.12
N THR A 81 9.37 1.89 -5.33
CA THR A 81 10.63 1.67 -4.58
C THR A 81 10.61 2.25 -3.17
N ASN A 82 9.79 3.27 -2.92
CA ASN A 82 9.71 3.95 -1.62
C ASN A 82 8.48 3.55 -0.78
N SER A 83 7.63 2.66 -1.29
CA SER A 83 6.35 2.29 -0.68
C SER A 83 6.50 1.74 0.75
N GLU A 84 7.51 0.91 1.01
CA GLU A 84 7.79 0.40 2.35
C GLU A 84 8.12 1.54 3.34
N THR A 85 8.96 2.48 2.91
CA THR A 85 9.38 3.62 3.74
C THR A 85 8.18 4.49 4.12
N LEU A 86 7.31 4.80 3.15
CA LEU A 86 6.08 5.56 3.38
C LEU A 86 5.16 4.84 4.37
N PHE A 87 4.98 3.53 4.18
CA PHE A 87 4.14 2.71 5.03
C PHE A 87 4.67 2.67 6.48
N ARG A 88 5.96 2.39 6.66
CA ARG A 88 6.61 2.40 7.98
C ARG A 88 6.50 3.75 8.66
N LYS A 89 6.69 4.83 7.90
CA LYS A 89 6.55 6.19 8.44
C LYS A 89 5.15 6.44 8.97
N MET A 90 4.13 5.93 8.29
CA MET A 90 2.76 6.07 8.72
C MET A 90 2.45 5.24 9.97
N LEU A 91 3.05 4.05 10.09
CA LEU A 91 2.99 3.24 11.32
C LEU A 91 3.69 3.93 12.50
N GLU A 92 4.80 4.64 12.31
CA GLU A 92 5.43 5.42 13.39
C GLU A 92 4.52 6.52 13.93
N VAL A 93 3.73 7.15 13.06
CA VAL A 93 2.90 8.31 13.44
C VAL A 93 1.54 7.89 14.01
N LYS A 94 0.92 6.81 13.51
CA LYS A 94 -0.44 6.37 13.90
C LYS A 94 -0.56 4.87 14.22
N GLY A 95 0.54 4.15 14.41
CA GLY A 95 0.58 2.70 14.59
C GLY A 95 -0.38 2.19 15.66
N ASP A 96 -0.38 2.81 16.84
CA ASP A 96 -1.27 2.44 17.95
C ASP A 96 -2.74 2.51 17.56
N LYS A 97 -3.13 3.56 16.83
CA LYS A 97 -4.51 3.75 16.35
C LYS A 97 -4.86 2.70 15.31
N TYR A 98 -3.94 2.36 14.42
CA TYR A 98 -4.21 1.35 13.41
C TYR A 98 -4.36 -0.04 14.04
N GLN A 99 -3.56 -0.33 15.05
CA GLN A 99 -3.62 -1.58 15.79
C GLN A 99 -4.94 -1.71 16.57
N GLN A 100 -5.35 -0.68 17.32
CA GLN A 100 -6.60 -0.71 18.09
C GLN A 100 -7.83 -0.96 17.21
N ASN A 101 -7.80 -0.45 15.98
CA ASN A 101 -8.92 -0.53 15.05
C ASN A 101 -8.82 -1.68 14.04
N ASN A 102 -7.81 -2.55 14.13
CA ASN A 102 -7.52 -3.58 13.12
C ASN A 102 -7.56 -3.00 11.69
N THR A 103 -6.85 -1.88 11.49
CA THR A 103 -6.95 -1.11 10.25
C THR A 103 -6.32 -1.85 9.09
N HIS A 104 -7.03 -1.88 7.97
CA HIS A 104 -6.61 -2.57 6.76
C HIS A 104 -5.37 -1.91 6.13
N LEU A 105 -4.42 -2.71 5.61
CA LEU A 105 -3.16 -2.21 5.02
C LEU A 105 -3.36 -1.16 3.93
N ALA A 106 -4.41 -1.33 3.11
CA ALA A 106 -4.75 -0.38 2.06
C ALA A 106 -5.12 1.02 2.62
N ILE A 107 -5.79 1.06 3.78
CA ILE A 107 -6.16 2.32 4.45
C ILE A 107 -4.92 2.98 5.05
N ILE A 108 -4.01 2.20 5.63
CA ILE A 108 -2.73 2.72 6.16
C ILE A 108 -1.91 3.33 5.02
N MET A 109 -1.86 2.66 3.86
CA MET A 109 -1.13 3.18 2.70
C MET A 109 -1.80 4.44 2.13
N LEU A 110 -3.13 4.50 2.11
CA LEU A 110 -3.88 5.70 1.70
C LEU A 110 -3.56 6.88 2.62
N ASP A 111 -3.59 6.68 3.94
CA ASP A 111 -3.18 7.67 4.93
C ASP A 111 -1.71 8.10 4.72
N ALA A 112 -0.83 7.17 4.36
CA ALA A 112 0.58 7.46 4.09
C ALA A 112 0.75 8.39 2.87
N PHE A 113 -0.03 8.15 1.82
CA PHE A 113 -0.08 9.00 0.62
C PHE A 113 -0.66 10.37 0.93
N ASP A 114 -1.76 10.45 1.68
CA ASP A 114 -2.33 11.72 2.12
C ASP A 114 -1.33 12.53 2.93
N TYR A 115 -0.60 11.87 3.83
CA TYR A 115 0.40 12.52 4.68
C TYR A 115 1.60 13.06 3.87
N HIS A 116 2.10 12.32 2.89
CA HIS A 116 3.32 12.69 2.15
C HIS A 116 3.06 13.50 0.89
N TYR A 117 1.94 13.24 0.21
CA TYR A 117 1.64 13.73 -1.13
C TYR A 117 0.31 14.51 -1.20
N GLY A 118 -0.37 14.71 -0.07
CA GLY A 118 -1.56 15.54 -0.02
C GLY A 118 -1.31 16.92 -0.62
N CYS A 119 -2.22 17.36 -1.49
CA CYS A 119 -2.18 18.72 -2.04
C CYS A 119 -2.40 19.73 -0.91
N LYS A 120 -1.38 20.53 -0.58
CA LYS A 120 -1.55 21.66 0.34
C LYS A 120 -2.52 22.65 -0.29
N ARG A 121 -3.56 23.00 0.45
CA ARG A 121 -4.52 24.05 0.06
C ARG A 121 -3.92 25.43 0.24
#